data_AF-A0A239QT35-F1
#
_entry.id   AF-A0A239QT35-F1
#
_cell.length_a   1.000
_cell.length_b   1.000
_cell.length_c   1.000
_cell.angle_alpha   90.00
_cell.angle_beta   90.00
_cell.angle_gamma   90.00
#
_symmetry.space_group_name_H-M   'P 1'
#
loop_
_entity.id
_entity.type
_entity.pdbx_description
1 polymer ?
#
loop_
_entity_poly.entity_id
_entity_poly.type
_entity_poly.pdbx_seq_one_letter_code
_entity_poly.pdbx_strand_id
1 'polypeptide(L)'
;MEARLAEYGLIGEAPTERELIEALHRYVAMTPSALVGVSLTDAVGERRTQNQPGTDQEYPNWRIPLADGSEKPVLVEDLVSNARLLSLIGALRAQMG
;
A
#
# COMPACT_ATOMS: atom_id res chain seq x y z
N MET A 1 -8.88 -8.59 -9.89
CA MET A 1 -7.54 -8.38 -9.28
C MET A 1 -7.10 -9.63 -8.52
N GLU A 2 -7.86 -10.07 -7.51
CA GLU A 2 -7.56 -11.30 -6.74
C GLU A 2 -7.33 -12.54 -7.59
N ALA A 3 -8.14 -12.79 -8.63
CA ALA A 3 -7.93 -13.92 -9.54
C ALA A 3 -6.52 -13.96 -10.17
N ARG A 4 -5.94 -12.81 -10.52
CA ARG A 4 -4.56 -12.73 -11.04
C ARG A 4 -3.54 -13.02 -9.95
N LEU A 5 -3.74 -12.50 -8.75
CA LEU A 5 -2.85 -12.75 -7.62
C LEU A 5 -2.87 -14.23 -7.21
N ALA A 6 -4.04 -14.87 -7.24
CA ALA A 6 -4.19 -16.30 -6.97
C ALA A 6 -3.53 -17.16 -8.07
N GLU A 7 -3.68 -16.79 -9.35
CA GLU A 7 -3.01 -17.45 -10.48
C GLU A 7 -1.48 -17.45 -10.33
N TYR A 8 -0.92 -16.38 -9.77
CA TYR A 8 0.51 -16.24 -9.49
C TYR A 8 0.93 -16.79 -8.12
N GLY A 9 0.01 -17.41 -7.37
CA GLY A 9 0.29 -17.98 -6.05
C GLY A 9 0.67 -16.94 -4.98
N LEU A 10 0.21 -15.69 -5.13
CA LEU A 10 0.57 -14.59 -4.24
C LEU A 10 -0.38 -14.43 -3.05
N ILE A 11 -1.57 -15.04 -3.09
CA ILE A 11 -2.59 -15.00 -2.03
C ILE A 11 -3.18 -16.40 -1.77
N GLY A 12 -3.70 -16.61 -0.55
CA GLY A 12 -4.49 -17.78 -0.18
C GLY A 12 -5.98 -17.63 -0.49
N GLU A 13 -6.82 -18.57 -0.01
CA GLU A 13 -8.27 -18.58 -0.29
C GLU A 13 -9.05 -17.38 0.27
N ALA A 14 -8.61 -16.83 1.40
CA ALA A 14 -9.26 -15.71 2.07
C ALA A 14 -8.21 -14.72 2.62
N PRO A 15 -7.56 -13.93 1.74
CA PRO A 15 -6.51 -13.03 2.16
C PRO A 15 -7.08 -11.86 2.97
N THR A 16 -6.33 -11.42 3.97
CA THR A 16 -6.55 -10.15 4.66
C THR A 16 -6.23 -8.97 3.74
N GLU A 17 -6.76 -7.78 4.06
CA GLU A 17 -6.43 -6.53 3.36
C GLU A 17 -4.91 -6.32 3.24
N ARG A 18 -4.16 -6.60 4.31
CA ARG A 18 -2.69 -6.49 4.32
C ARG A 18 -2.05 -7.45 3.32
N GLU A 19 -2.43 -8.73 3.34
CA GLU A 19 -1.90 -9.74 2.41
C GLU A 19 -2.24 -9.40 0.96
N LEU A 20 -3.42 -8.83 0.71
CA LEU A 20 -3.81 -8.38 -0.62
C LEU A 20 -2.93 -7.21 -1.11
N ILE A 21 -2.67 -6.22 -0.26
CA ILE A 21 -1.78 -5.08 -0.59
C ILE A 21 -0.35 -5.55 -0.84
N GLU A 22 0.17 -6.46 -0.01
CA GLU A 22 1.50 -7.05 -0.18
C GLU A 22 1.59 -7.84 -1.49
N ALA A 23 0.58 -8.65 -1.80
CA ALA A 23 0.52 -9.41 -3.04
C ALA A 23 0.46 -8.50 -4.27
N LEU A 24 -0.27 -7.39 -4.23
CA LEU A 24 -0.29 -6.40 -5.31
C LEU A 24 1.10 -5.82 -5.58
N HIS A 25 1.81 -5.43 -4.52
CA HIS A 25 3.16 -4.89 -4.63
C HIS A 25 4.16 -5.93 -5.14
N ARG A 26 4.06 -7.18 -4.66
CA ARG A 26 4.85 -8.30 -5.19
C ARG A 26 4.56 -8.53 -6.67
N TYR A 27 3.30 -8.50 -7.07
CA TYR A 27 2.91 -8.69 -8.47
C TYR A 27 3.50 -7.62 -9.38
N VAL A 28 3.49 -6.34 -8.96
CA VAL A 28 4.16 -5.25 -9.68
C VAL A 28 5.67 -5.46 -9.74
N ALA A 29 6.28 -5.93 -8.65
CA ALA A 29 7.72 -6.20 -8.60
C ALA A 29 8.18 -7.36 -9.50
N MET A 30 7.26 -8.19 -10.01
CA MET A 30 7.57 -9.24 -11.00
C MET A 30 7.72 -8.71 -12.43
N THR A 31 7.37 -7.45 -12.68
CA THR A 31 7.50 -6.84 -14.01
C THR A 31 8.97 -6.54 -14.34
N PRO A 32 9.36 -6.44 -15.63
CA PRO A 32 10.72 -6.02 -16.01
C PRO A 32 10.97 -4.51 -15.86
N SER A 33 10.16 -3.80 -15.06
CA SER A 33 10.30 -2.37 -14.85
C SER A 33 11.59 -2.04 -14.11
N ALA A 34 12.33 -1.03 -14.60
CA ALA A 34 13.58 -0.60 -13.98
C ALA A 34 13.40 0.02 -12.58
N LEU A 35 12.20 0.53 -12.29
CA LEU A 35 11.85 1.13 -10.99
C LEU A 35 10.49 0.61 -10.53
N VAL A 36 10.38 0.38 -9.22
CA VAL A 36 9.13 0.05 -8.52
C VAL A 36 8.89 1.13 -7.46
N GLY A 37 7.71 1.74 -7.50
CA GLY A 37 7.28 2.72 -6.50
C GLY A 37 6.34 2.10 -5.48
N VAL A 38 6.46 2.52 -4.21
CA VAL A 38 5.55 2.14 -3.12
C VAL A 38 4.91 3.42 -2.60
N SER A 39 3.58 3.46 -2.56
CA SER A 39 2.88 4.58 -1.91
C SER A 39 2.96 4.42 -0.40
N LEU A 40 3.32 5.50 0.32
CA LEU A 40 3.31 5.49 1.79
C LEU A 40 1.91 5.26 2.36
N THR A 41 0.86 5.67 1.65
CA THR A 41 -0.53 5.44 2.07
C THR A 41 -0.83 3.95 2.22
N ASP A 42 -0.41 3.14 1.24
CA ASP A 42 -0.61 1.70 1.26
C ASP A 42 0.24 1.04 2.35
N ALA A 43 1.45 1.55 2.57
CA ALA A 43 2.37 1.05 3.57
C ALA A 43 1.89 1.27 5.01
N VAL A 44 1.13 2.34 5.28
CA VAL A 44 0.59 2.65 6.61
C VAL A 44 -0.89 2.30 6.77
N GLY A 45 -1.57 2.00 5.66
CA GLY A 45 -2.99 1.64 5.62
C GLY A 45 -3.95 2.82 5.57
N GLU A 46 -3.51 3.98 5.09
CA GLU A 46 -4.37 5.16 4.87
C GLU A 46 -5.52 4.82 3.91
N ARG A 47 -6.72 5.28 4.22
CA ARG A 47 -7.94 4.97 3.46
C ARG A 47 -8.51 6.17 2.73
N ARG A 48 -8.06 7.38 3.07
CA ARG A 48 -8.56 8.63 2.51
C ARG A 48 -7.71 9.01 1.30
N THR A 49 -8.36 9.31 0.17
CA THR A 49 -7.66 9.78 -1.03
C THR A 49 -7.11 11.18 -0.82
N GLN A 50 -5.92 11.49 -1.35
CA GLN A 50 -5.40 12.86 -1.31
C GLN A 50 -6.20 13.81 -2.22
N ASN A 51 -6.79 13.28 -3.29
CA ASN A 51 -7.47 14.07 -4.30
C ASN A 51 -8.67 13.32 -4.87
N GLN A 52 -9.78 14.02 -5.01
CA GLN A 52 -10.97 13.59 -5.72
C GLN A 52 -11.13 14.43 -6.98
N PRO A 53 -10.74 13.92 -8.17
CA PRO A 53 -10.84 14.66 -9.42
C PRO A 53 -12.25 15.18 -9.69
N GLY A 54 -12.34 16.41 -10.21
CA GLY A 54 -13.62 17.05 -10.54
C GLY A 54 -14.33 17.70 -9.36
N THR A 55 -13.63 17.92 -8.24
CA THR A 55 -14.14 18.66 -7.08
C THR A 55 -13.33 19.93 -6.83
N ASP A 56 -13.95 20.94 -6.22
CA ASP A 56 -13.30 22.17 -5.76
C ASP A 56 -13.48 22.32 -4.23
N GLN A 57 -14.71 22.55 -3.77
CA GLN A 57 -15.01 22.77 -2.35
C GLN A 57 -15.63 21.54 -1.66
N GLU A 58 -16.00 20.50 -2.43
CA GLU A 58 -16.69 19.32 -1.94
C GLU A 58 -15.79 18.36 -1.15
N TYR A 59 -14.49 18.37 -1.46
CA TYR A 59 -13.50 17.52 -0.81
C TYR A 59 -12.28 18.35 -0.38
N PRO A 60 -11.66 18.06 0.78
CA PRO A 60 -10.43 18.70 1.18
C PRO A 60 -9.21 18.18 0.40
N ASN A 61 -9.23 18.35 -0.93
CA ASN A 61 -8.15 17.96 -1.82
C ASN A 61 -6.82 18.57 -1.34
N TRP A 62 -5.75 17.77 -1.45
CA TRP A 62 -4.37 18.16 -1.14
C TRP A 62 -4.13 18.57 0.33
N ARG A 63 -5.08 18.25 1.22
CA ARG A 63 -5.07 18.64 2.63
C ARG A 63 -5.23 17.45 3.57
N ILE A 64 -5.15 16.21 3.06
CA ILE A 64 -5.23 15.01 3.88
C ILE A 64 -3.83 14.71 4.46
N PRO A 65 -3.65 14.76 5.78
CA PRO A 65 -2.40 14.35 6.43
C PRO A 65 -2.29 12.82 6.41
N LEU A 66 -1.07 12.29 6.34
CA LEU A 66 -0.83 10.85 6.39
C LEU A 66 -1.30 10.27 7.73
N ALA A 67 -2.20 9.29 7.68
CA ALA A 67 -2.66 8.56 8.85
C ALA A 67 -2.67 7.04 8.59
N ASP A 68 -2.77 6.27 9.67
CA ASP A 68 -2.95 4.83 9.59
C ASP A 68 -4.41 4.46 9.25
N GLY A 69 -4.69 3.16 9.15
CA GLY A 69 -6.05 2.65 8.88
C GLY A 69 -7.08 2.92 9.97
N SER A 70 -6.69 3.50 11.11
CA SER A 70 -7.57 4.02 12.17
C SER A 70 -7.64 5.54 12.18
N GLU A 71 -7.18 6.19 11.11
CA GLU A 71 -7.10 7.64 10.93
C GLU A 71 -6.23 8.37 11.97
N LYS A 72 -5.30 7.66 12.62
CA LYS A 72 -4.31 8.29 13.51
C LYS A 72 -3.12 8.78 12.70
N PRO A 73 -2.65 10.03 12.91
CA PRO A 73 -1.48 10.55 12.22
C PRO A 73 -0.27 9.63 12.34
N VAL A 74 0.44 9.43 11.23
CA VAL A 74 1.70 8.70 11.20
C VAL A 74 2.82 9.71 11.00
N LEU A 75 3.71 9.83 11.99
CA LEU A 75 4.86 10.72 11.90
C LEU A 75 6.00 10.04 11.16
N VAL A 76 6.95 10.84 10.67
CA VAL A 76 8.12 10.34 9.94
C VAL A 76 8.96 9.43 10.85
N GLU A 77 9.09 9.80 12.11
CA GLU A 77 9.82 9.07 13.15
C GLU A 77 9.21 7.69 13.42
N ASP A 78 7.90 7.53 13.23
CA ASP A 78 7.20 6.28 13.49
C ASP A 78 7.37 5.26 12.35
N LEU A 79 7.69 5.75 11.13
CA LEU A 79 7.78 4.91 9.92
C LEU A 79 8.79 3.77 10.11
N VAL A 80 9.95 4.03 10.71
CA VAL A 80 11.01 3.03 10.88
C VAL A 80 10.58 1.83 11.73
N SER A 81 9.57 2.03 12.59
CA SER A 81 8.99 0.99 13.46
C SER A 81 7.58 0.55 13.03
N ASN A 82 7.05 1.10 11.94
CA ASN A 82 5.68 0.81 11.52
C ASN A 82 5.58 -0.64 11.00
N ALA A 83 4.81 -1.47 11.70
CA ALA A 83 4.71 -2.89 11.40
C ALA A 83 4.16 -3.19 10.00
N ARG A 84 3.23 -2.38 9.47
CA ARG A 84 2.70 -2.57 8.11
C ARG A 84 3.73 -2.20 7.05
N LEU A 85 4.43 -1.08 7.22
CA LEU A 85 5.51 -0.69 6.30
C LEU A 85 6.61 -1.74 6.28
N LEU A 86 7.08 -2.19 7.44
CA LEU A 86 8.12 -3.22 7.54
C LEU A 86 7.70 -4.54 6.89
N SER A 87 6.45 -4.95 7.09
CA SER A 87 5.85 -6.14 6.45
C SER A 87 5.86 -6.01 4.92
N LEU A 88 5.38 -4.87 4.39
CA LEU A 88 5.29 -4.62 2.95
C LEU A 88 6.68 -4.57 2.29
N ILE A 89 7.63 -3.85 2.89
CA ILE A 89 9.00 -3.79 2.38
C ILE A 89 9.68 -5.16 2.45
N GLY A 90 9.41 -5.94 3.50
CA GLY A 90 9.87 -7.33 3.60
C GLY A 90 9.35 -8.19 2.45
N ALA A 91 8.04 -8.13 2.18
CA ALA A 91 7.40 -8.85 1.08
C ALA A 91 7.95 -8.46 -0.30
N LEU A 92 8.18 -7.16 -0.52
CA LEU A 92 8.77 -6.63 -1.75
C LEU A 92 10.22 -7.07 -1.94
N ARG A 93 11.05 -6.96 -0.90
CA ARG A 93 12.45 -7.39 -0.94
C ARG A 93 12.57 -8.89 -1.23
N ALA A 94 11.71 -9.71 -0.64
CA ALA A 94 11.67 -11.14 -0.91
C ALA A 94 11.28 -11.47 -2.37
N GLN A 95 10.59 -10.59 -3.06
CA GLN A 95 10.20 -10.76 -4.46
C GLN A 95 11.24 -10.24 -5.46
N MET A 96 12.00 -9.22 -5.09
CA MET A 96 13.05 -8.59 -5.91
C MET A 96 14.44 -9.21 -5.70
N GLY A 97 14.59 -10.09 -4.70
CA GLY A 97 15.83 -10.79 -4.33
C GLY A 97 16.01 -12.11 -5.06
#